data_AF-A0AAV6PKM7-F1
#
_entry.id   AF-A0AAV6PKM7-F1
#
_cell.length_a   1.000
_cell.length_b   1.000
_cell.length_c   1.000
_cell.angle_alpha   90.00
_cell.angle_beta   90.00
_cell.angle_gamma   90.00
#
_symmetry.space_group_name_H-M   'P 1'
#
loop_
_entity.id
_entity.type
_entity.pdbx_description
1 polymer ?
#
loop_
_entity_poly.entity_id
_entity_poly.type
_entity_poly.pdbx_seq_one_letter_code
_entity_poly.pdbx_strand_id
1 'polypeptide(L)'
;MDCTSALLKKTLPDSDTAQKLSCARTKTEAIVDSVLAPHSVEVAHEALKDIPYCGVSTDGSNHGAVKIFPIIIQYFDWKAGGVQSKLQDTPNETATTIGNYLIQTLMKNNLASKCVAFTSDNCNTNFGGTRRDEGGNNVFAHLKRLLQNKTLIGVGCPAHILNNCVHHGADRLNVDIENIIFKIYQYFHIYTVRTESLKEYCDFLFPGIERMLQMFPALKAFFLSQEKPPVMIKGFFENPFSEVYLWHMHSLMSIFHCHIQEMEREDNSIMEIKKILRSIHNIVIERKTNNFMSLKVKGLLAAHRREGLGEGCEKFLADVLGMYSSCLEYLEKWMAPMEEFTPFMWMDMSEAPKWDDVEACIKYLEEKGVAIDDVKCFDQVSN
;
A
#
# COMPACT_ATOMS: atom_id res chain seq x y z
N MET A 1 4.64 -4.45 28.39
CA MET A 1 5.13 -5.55 29.25
C MET A 1 4.11 -6.01 30.29
N ASP A 2 2.82 -5.70 30.12
CA ASP A 2 1.80 -5.94 31.16
C ASP A 2 1.67 -7.42 31.57
N CYS A 3 1.79 -8.33 30.62
CA CYS A 3 1.73 -9.78 30.91
C CYS A 3 3.10 -10.39 31.21
N THR A 4 4.20 -9.74 30.79
CA THR A 4 5.56 -10.31 30.83
C THR A 4 6.03 -10.52 32.26
N SER A 5 5.80 -9.55 33.15
CA SER A 5 6.21 -9.68 34.56
C SER A 5 5.46 -10.80 35.29
N ALA A 6 4.16 -10.97 35.02
CA ALA A 6 3.37 -12.08 35.58
C ALA A 6 3.79 -13.43 35.01
N LEU A 7 4.12 -13.49 33.72
CA LEU A 7 4.59 -14.70 33.05
C LEU A 7 5.94 -15.15 33.62
N LEU A 8 6.92 -14.24 33.72
CA LEU A 8 8.27 -14.53 34.24
C LEU A 8 8.23 -15.09 35.67
N LYS A 9 7.32 -14.60 36.52
CA LYS A 9 7.13 -15.14 37.88
C LYS A 9 6.63 -16.58 37.89
N LYS A 10 5.80 -16.95 36.91
CA LYS A 10 5.29 -18.31 36.78
C LYS A 10 6.31 -19.25 36.14
N THR A 11 7.05 -18.79 35.13
CA THR A 11 8.02 -19.62 34.41
C THR A 11 9.34 -19.78 35.15
N LEU A 12 9.71 -18.83 36.02
CA LEU A 12 10.95 -18.83 36.80
C LEU A 12 10.66 -18.68 38.30
N PRO A 13 10.04 -19.70 38.95
CA PRO A 13 9.62 -19.62 40.35
C PRO A 13 10.79 -19.56 41.34
N ASP A 14 11.95 -20.09 40.96
CA ASP A 14 13.19 -20.16 41.73
C ASP A 14 14.07 -18.92 41.60
N SER A 15 13.78 -18.03 40.64
CA SER A 15 14.53 -16.79 40.44
C SER A 15 14.01 -15.67 41.34
N ASP A 16 14.74 -15.37 42.41
CA ASP A 16 14.49 -14.19 43.28
C ASP A 16 14.33 -12.89 42.49
N THR A 17 15.12 -12.73 41.42
CA THR A 17 15.06 -11.57 40.53
C THR A 17 13.74 -11.51 39.76
N ALA A 18 13.28 -12.63 39.19
CA ALA A 18 12.01 -12.70 38.47
C ALA A 18 10.82 -12.46 39.41
N GLN A 19 10.87 -12.98 40.64
CA GLN A 19 9.82 -12.77 41.65
C GLN A 19 9.67 -11.30 42.05
N LYS A 20 10.79 -10.56 42.12
CA LYS A 20 10.83 -9.14 42.46
C LYS A 20 10.52 -8.21 41.29
N LEU A 21 10.58 -8.71 40.05
CA LEU A 21 10.30 -7.91 38.87
C LEU A 21 8.84 -7.40 38.89
N SER A 22 8.67 -6.08 38.84
CA SER A 22 7.37 -5.44 38.70
C SER A 22 7.46 -4.37 37.61
N CYS A 23 6.90 -4.66 36.46
CA CYS A 23 6.84 -3.75 35.32
C CYS A 23 5.47 -3.90 34.66
N ALA A 24 4.53 -3.06 35.11
CA ALA A 24 3.21 -2.90 34.52
C ALA A 24 3.18 -1.62 33.68
N ARG A 25 2.00 -1.20 33.23
CA ARG A 25 1.79 -0.12 32.25
C ARG A 25 2.58 1.15 32.53
N THR A 26 2.43 1.79 33.69
CA THR A 26 3.11 3.05 34.02
C THR A 26 4.64 2.95 34.03
N LYS A 27 5.19 1.82 34.51
CA LYS A 27 6.64 1.60 34.48
C LYS A 27 7.14 1.30 33.08
N THR A 28 6.35 0.55 32.31
CA THR A 28 6.65 0.26 30.90
C THR A 28 6.68 1.54 30.10
N GLU A 29 5.66 2.40 30.26
CA GLU A 29 5.57 3.71 29.64
C GLU A 29 6.78 4.58 30.02
N ALA A 30 7.11 4.68 31.30
CA ALA A 30 8.31 5.42 31.73
C ALA A 30 9.61 4.88 31.10
N ILE A 31 9.78 3.55 30.99
CA ILE A 31 10.95 2.95 30.32
C ILE A 31 10.95 3.28 28.82
N VAL A 32 9.80 3.18 28.16
CA VAL A 32 9.67 3.51 26.73
C VAL A 32 10.01 4.98 26.51
N ASP A 33 9.37 5.89 27.24
CA ASP A 33 9.47 7.33 27.01
C ASP A 33 10.79 7.92 27.48
N SER A 34 11.36 7.41 28.58
CA SER A 34 12.56 8.00 29.18
C SER A 34 13.85 7.26 28.84
N VAL A 35 13.79 6.06 28.27
CA VAL A 35 14.98 5.26 27.95
C VAL A 35 14.97 4.79 26.50
N LEU A 36 13.98 4.00 26.09
CA LEU A 36 14.01 3.35 24.76
C LEU A 36 13.81 4.34 23.62
N ALA A 37 12.85 5.26 23.75
CA ALA A 37 12.57 6.26 22.72
C ALA A 37 13.73 7.26 22.54
N PRO A 38 14.30 7.88 23.60
CA PRO A 38 15.49 8.72 23.46
C PRO A 38 16.67 7.96 22.87
N HIS A 39 16.94 6.75 23.36
CA HIS A 39 18.03 5.92 22.83
C HIS A 39 17.83 5.56 21.35
N SER A 40 16.60 5.24 20.93
CA SER A 40 16.28 4.97 19.52
C SER A 40 16.56 6.19 18.63
N VAL A 41 16.27 7.39 19.12
CA VAL A 41 16.57 8.65 18.41
C VAL A 41 18.08 8.89 18.33
N GLU A 42 18.82 8.67 19.42
CA GLU A 42 20.29 8.77 19.43
C GLU A 42 20.94 7.80 18.46
N VAL A 43 20.50 6.53 18.45
CA VAL A 43 20.99 5.50 17.52
C VAL A 43 20.71 5.91 16.07
N ALA A 44 19.52 6.45 15.79
CA ALA A 44 19.19 6.95 14.45
C ALA A 44 20.07 8.14 14.04
N HIS A 45 20.35 9.08 14.95
CA HIS A 45 21.24 10.21 14.69
C HIS A 45 22.67 9.77 14.37
N GLU A 46 23.22 8.84 15.16
CA GLU A 46 24.58 8.36 14.92
C GLU A 46 24.65 7.62 13.58
N ALA A 47 23.65 6.79 13.26
CA ALA A 47 23.58 6.10 11.97
C ALA A 47 23.46 7.05 10.78
N LEU A 48 22.79 8.20 10.94
CA LEU A 48 22.57 9.19 9.88
C LEU A 48 23.70 10.22 9.74
N LYS A 49 24.73 10.18 10.59
CA LYS A 49 25.79 11.18 10.64
C LYS A 49 26.59 11.25 9.33
N ASP A 50 27.06 10.10 8.87
CA ASP A 50 27.88 9.93 7.66
C ASP A 50 27.05 9.69 6.39
N ILE A 51 25.72 9.66 6.53
CA ILE A 51 24.80 9.45 5.42
C ILE A 51 24.58 10.78 4.69
N PRO A 52 24.85 10.87 3.38
CA PRO A 52 24.73 12.13 2.64
C PRO A 52 23.27 12.49 2.33
N TYR A 53 22.43 11.49 2.06
CA TYR A 53 21.07 11.68 1.57
C TYR A 53 20.07 10.76 2.27
N CYS A 54 18.85 11.25 2.46
CA CYS A 54 17.72 10.47 2.95
C CYS A 54 16.43 10.83 2.20
N GLY A 55 15.52 9.86 2.14
CA GLY A 55 14.12 10.08 1.82
C GLY A 55 13.29 10.18 3.09
N VAL A 56 12.13 10.85 2.98
CA VAL A 56 11.15 10.91 4.06
C VAL A 56 9.79 10.41 3.57
N SER A 57 9.23 9.43 4.26
CA SER A 57 7.86 8.96 4.05
C SER A 57 6.95 9.47 5.13
N THR A 58 5.67 9.60 4.80
CA THR A 58 4.64 9.75 5.82
C THR A 58 3.33 9.10 5.40
N ASP A 59 2.57 8.65 6.39
CA ASP A 59 1.24 8.11 6.18
C ASP A 59 0.28 8.64 7.26
N GLY A 60 -1.01 8.68 6.94
CA GLY A 60 -2.04 9.09 7.88
C GLY A 60 -2.84 7.87 8.35
N SER A 61 -2.79 7.58 9.64
CA SER A 61 -3.62 6.52 10.23
C SER A 61 -4.54 7.06 11.31
N ASN A 62 -5.67 6.39 11.55
CA ASN A 62 -6.58 6.72 12.64
C ASN A 62 -6.63 5.53 13.60
N HIS A 63 -6.37 5.78 14.89
CA HIS A 63 -6.60 4.83 15.98
C HIS A 63 -7.69 5.37 16.90
N GLY A 64 -8.94 4.97 16.63
CA GLY A 64 -10.12 5.56 17.28
C GLY A 64 -10.26 7.03 16.89
N ALA A 65 -10.25 7.93 17.87
CA ALA A 65 -10.30 9.37 17.66
C ALA A 65 -8.91 10.03 17.50
N VAL A 66 -7.83 9.26 17.66
CA VAL A 66 -6.46 9.79 17.56
C VAL A 66 -5.96 9.59 16.14
N LYS A 67 -5.57 10.70 15.50
CA LYS A 67 -4.88 10.66 14.22
C LYS A 67 -3.38 10.51 14.47
N ILE A 68 -2.78 9.53 13.82
CA ILE A 68 -1.37 9.16 13.93
C ILE A 68 -0.71 9.53 12.60
N PHE A 69 0.47 10.16 12.68
CA PHE A 69 1.18 10.65 11.50
C PHE A 69 2.65 10.24 11.56
N PRO A 70 2.94 8.95 11.27
CA PRO A 70 4.31 8.45 11.21
C PRO A 70 5.12 9.19 10.14
N ILE A 71 6.35 9.55 10.51
CA ILE A 71 7.43 9.95 9.62
C ILE A 71 8.43 8.80 9.60
N ILE A 72 8.75 8.33 8.41
CA ILE A 72 9.81 7.34 8.19
C ILE A 72 10.97 8.04 7.49
N ILE A 73 12.17 7.94 8.04
CA ILE A 73 13.41 8.35 7.38
C ILE A 73 14.04 7.11 6.77
N GLN A 74 14.19 7.11 5.45
CA GLN A 74 14.82 6.03 4.71
C GLN A 74 16.15 6.49 4.14
N TYR A 75 17.18 5.65 4.25
CA TYR A 75 18.52 5.95 3.74
C TYR A 75 19.25 4.67 3.35
N PHE A 76 20.35 4.80 2.61
CA PHE A 76 21.18 3.68 2.20
C PHE A 76 22.49 3.67 2.98
N ASP A 77 22.79 2.56 3.65
CA ASP A 77 24.07 2.32 4.31
C ASP A 77 24.63 0.95 3.89
N TRP A 78 25.65 0.98 3.04
CA TRP A 78 26.32 -0.23 2.56
C TRP A 78 26.99 -1.04 3.68
N LYS A 79 27.37 -0.40 4.80
CA LYS A 79 27.97 -1.09 5.95
C LYS A 79 26.92 -1.85 6.77
N ALA A 80 25.69 -1.35 6.78
CA ALA A 80 24.55 -1.97 7.46
C ALA A 80 23.74 -2.91 6.56
N GLY A 81 24.24 -3.21 5.36
CA GLY A 81 23.61 -4.16 4.43
C GLY A 81 22.58 -3.55 3.49
N GLY A 82 22.54 -2.22 3.32
CA GLY A 82 21.73 -1.55 2.30
C GLY A 82 20.70 -0.58 2.87
N VAL A 83 19.45 -0.66 2.40
CA VAL A 83 18.37 0.25 2.78
C VAL A 83 18.03 0.12 4.27
N GLN A 84 17.92 1.25 4.95
CA GLN A 84 17.60 1.37 6.37
C GLN A 84 16.40 2.30 6.55
N SER A 85 15.57 2.00 7.55
CA SER A 85 14.37 2.78 7.90
C SER A 85 14.35 3.13 9.39
N LYS A 86 13.95 4.37 9.72
CA LYS A 86 13.75 4.84 11.11
C LYS A 86 12.42 5.56 11.23
N LEU A 87 11.65 5.25 12.29
CA LEU A 87 10.31 5.77 12.52
C LEU A 87 10.29 6.86 13.59
N GLN A 88 9.49 7.90 13.38
CA GLN A 88 9.16 8.96 14.34
C GLN A 88 7.68 9.36 14.19
N ASP A 89 6.92 9.57 15.27
CA ASP A 89 5.46 9.77 15.20
C ASP A 89 4.97 10.97 16.05
N THR A 90 3.89 11.66 15.58
CA THR A 90 3.11 12.69 16.31
C THR A 90 1.68 12.85 15.76
N PRO A 91 0.73 13.46 16.51
CA PRO A 91 -0.62 13.78 16.01
C PRO A 91 -0.66 15.04 15.12
N ASN A 92 -1.20 14.98 13.88
CA ASN A 92 -1.41 16.15 12.98
C ASN A 92 -2.48 15.95 11.86
N GLU A 93 -3.06 17.04 11.31
CA GLU A 93 -4.31 16.97 10.51
C GLU A 93 -4.34 17.60 9.09
N THR A 94 -3.65 18.71 8.80
CA THR A 94 -3.78 19.45 7.51
C THR A 94 -2.51 19.43 6.65
N ALA A 95 -2.60 19.66 5.32
CA ALA A 95 -1.42 19.71 4.44
C ALA A 95 -0.33 20.68 4.92
N THR A 96 -0.73 21.88 5.32
CA THR A 96 0.20 22.91 5.83
C THR A 96 0.83 22.48 7.15
N THR A 97 0.03 21.95 8.09
CA THR A 97 0.56 21.46 9.38
C THR A 97 1.46 20.25 9.20
N ILE A 98 1.14 19.35 8.28
CA ILE A 98 1.95 18.18 7.93
C ILE A 98 3.28 18.63 7.33
N GLY A 99 3.26 19.53 6.34
CA GLY A 99 4.48 20.08 5.73
C GLY A 99 5.36 20.82 6.74
N ASN A 100 4.75 21.64 7.60
CA ASN A 100 5.45 22.33 8.69
C ASN A 100 6.04 21.36 9.72
N TYR A 101 5.32 20.29 10.05
CA TYR A 101 5.78 19.28 10.97
C TYR A 101 6.94 18.46 10.40
N LEU A 102 6.87 18.07 9.13
CA LEU A 102 7.96 17.41 8.41
C LEU A 102 9.23 18.27 8.44
N ILE A 103 9.14 19.55 8.07
CA ILE A 103 10.32 20.43 8.07
C ILE A 103 10.88 20.64 9.48
N GLN A 104 10.02 20.83 10.50
CA GLN A 104 10.46 20.99 11.89
C GLN A 104 11.18 19.74 12.38
N THR A 105 10.66 18.56 12.05
CA THR A 105 11.26 17.27 12.39
C THR A 105 12.63 17.12 11.71
N LEU A 106 12.70 17.40 10.40
CA LEU A 106 13.95 17.34 9.65
C LEU A 106 14.98 18.35 10.16
N MET A 107 14.57 19.58 10.49
CA MET A 107 15.47 20.60 11.04
C MET A 107 15.97 20.24 12.44
N LYS A 108 15.06 19.83 13.35
CA LYS A 108 15.41 19.37 14.70
C LYS A 108 16.45 18.26 14.67
N ASN A 109 16.37 17.40 13.65
CA ASN A 109 17.24 16.25 13.49
C ASN A 109 18.46 16.47 12.58
N ASN A 110 18.69 17.70 12.08
CA ASN A 110 19.76 18.03 11.13
C ASN A 110 19.71 17.22 9.81
N LEU A 111 18.50 16.90 9.34
CA LEU A 111 18.23 16.10 8.13
C LEU A 111 17.70 16.94 6.96
N ALA A 112 17.32 18.20 7.19
CA ALA A 112 16.68 19.03 6.16
C ALA A 112 17.53 19.16 4.88
N SER A 113 18.84 19.39 5.01
CA SER A 113 19.75 19.48 3.86
C SER A 113 20.07 18.14 3.20
N LYS A 114 19.78 17.02 3.87
CA LYS A 114 19.99 15.65 3.37
C LYS A 114 18.75 15.10 2.65
N CYS A 115 17.60 15.75 2.82
CA CYS A 115 16.32 15.28 2.30
C CYS A 115 16.21 15.49 0.79
N VAL A 116 16.22 14.39 0.03
CA VAL A 116 16.14 14.39 -1.45
C VAL A 116 14.85 13.81 -2.00
N ALA A 117 14.08 13.09 -1.18
CA ALA A 117 12.85 12.44 -1.62
C ALA A 117 11.74 12.54 -0.57
N PHE A 118 10.50 12.61 -1.04
CA PHE A 118 9.28 12.55 -0.25
C PHE A 118 8.34 11.47 -0.78
N THR A 119 7.86 10.60 0.10
CA THR A 119 6.87 9.56 -0.22
C THR A 119 5.64 9.67 0.68
N SER A 120 4.45 9.45 0.09
CA SER A 120 3.20 9.35 0.85
C SER A 120 2.11 8.68 0.00
N ASP A 121 0.91 8.53 0.54
CA ASP A 121 -0.24 8.06 -0.22
C ASP A 121 -0.57 9.02 -1.38
N ASN A 122 -1.36 8.56 -2.35
CA ASN A 122 -1.65 9.32 -3.57
C ASN A 122 -2.76 10.37 -3.40
N CYS A 123 -3.15 10.70 -2.16
CA CYS A 123 -4.25 11.62 -1.95
C CYS A 123 -3.91 13.03 -2.48
N ASN A 124 -4.95 13.78 -2.84
CA ASN A 124 -4.79 15.15 -3.33
C ASN A 124 -4.09 16.05 -2.30
N THR A 125 -4.29 15.81 -1.00
CA THR A 125 -3.62 16.55 0.08
C THR A 125 -2.10 16.38 0.03
N ASN A 126 -1.59 15.22 -0.42
CA ASN A 126 -0.16 14.93 -0.46
C ASN A 126 0.51 15.38 -1.77
N PHE A 127 -0.11 15.10 -2.92
CA PHE A 127 0.51 15.36 -4.23
C PHE A 127 -0.30 16.23 -5.19
N GLY A 128 -1.54 16.63 -4.86
CA GLY A 128 -2.38 17.42 -5.78
C GLY A 128 -2.94 16.61 -6.95
N GLY A 129 -3.07 15.29 -6.79
CA GLY A 129 -3.63 14.39 -7.80
C GLY A 129 -2.67 14.08 -8.95
N THR A 130 -3.19 13.55 -10.05
CA THR A 130 -2.35 13.04 -11.16
C THR A 130 -1.55 14.10 -11.90
N ARG A 131 -1.94 15.38 -11.77
CA ARG A 131 -1.20 16.50 -12.38
C ARG A 131 0.02 16.91 -11.57
N ARG A 132 0.17 16.37 -10.34
CA ARG A 132 1.24 16.70 -9.40
C ARG A 132 1.44 18.22 -9.31
N ASP A 133 0.40 18.92 -8.88
CA ASP A 133 0.39 20.39 -8.87
C ASP A 133 1.49 20.94 -7.95
N GLU A 134 2.69 21.14 -8.50
CA GLU A 134 3.87 21.59 -7.76
C GLU A 134 3.71 23.02 -7.21
N GLY A 135 2.79 23.81 -7.78
CA GLY A 135 2.41 25.13 -7.29
C GLY A 135 1.27 25.08 -6.27
N GLY A 136 0.65 23.93 -6.08
CA GLY A 136 -0.60 23.76 -5.36
C GLY A 136 -0.49 23.81 -3.84
N ASN A 137 -1.67 23.63 -3.22
CA ASN A 137 -1.83 23.49 -1.78
C ASN A 137 -1.81 22.00 -1.38
N ASN A 138 -0.66 21.35 -1.55
CA ASN A 138 -0.40 19.97 -1.15
C ASN A 138 0.93 19.83 -0.40
N VAL A 139 1.10 18.75 0.37
CA VAL A 139 2.26 18.52 1.23
C VAL A 139 3.57 18.56 0.46
N PHE A 140 3.65 17.88 -0.70
CA PHE A 140 4.86 17.85 -1.51
C PHE A 140 5.29 19.25 -1.98
N ALA A 141 4.35 20.03 -2.53
CA ALA A 141 4.59 21.40 -2.94
C ALA A 141 5.04 22.30 -1.77
N HIS A 142 4.41 22.16 -0.60
CA HIS A 142 4.81 22.88 0.61
C HIS A 142 6.22 22.50 1.07
N LEU A 143 6.53 21.20 1.09
CA LEU A 143 7.84 20.69 1.50
C LEU A 143 8.94 21.17 0.55
N LYS A 144 8.71 21.12 -0.77
CA LYS A 144 9.63 21.64 -1.80
C LYS A 144 9.95 23.12 -1.59
N ARG A 145 8.94 23.94 -1.26
CA ARG A 145 9.11 25.37 -0.94
C ARG A 145 9.91 25.59 0.36
N LEU A 146 9.56 24.87 1.42
CA LEU A 146 10.16 25.03 2.75
C LEU A 146 11.62 24.56 2.79
N LEU A 147 11.95 23.48 2.09
CA LEU A 147 13.32 22.99 1.94
C LEU A 147 14.17 23.84 0.99
N GLN A 148 13.55 24.70 0.19
CA GLN A 148 14.20 25.40 -0.93
C GLN A 148 14.91 24.44 -1.90
N ASN A 149 14.49 23.18 -1.93
CA ASN A 149 15.07 22.11 -2.73
C ASN A 149 14.25 21.93 -4.02
N LYS A 150 14.71 22.50 -5.13
CA LYS A 150 14.04 22.38 -6.43
C LYS A 150 14.14 20.98 -7.03
N THR A 151 15.11 20.17 -6.60
CA THR A 151 15.38 18.82 -7.10
C THR A 151 14.71 17.73 -6.27
N LEU A 152 13.95 18.10 -5.22
CA LEU A 152 13.20 17.17 -4.38
C LEU A 152 12.30 16.26 -5.23
N ILE A 153 12.44 14.95 -5.04
CA ILE A 153 11.69 13.93 -5.75
C ILE A 153 10.44 13.56 -4.94
N GLY A 154 9.28 13.55 -5.58
CA GLY A 154 8.02 13.11 -4.97
C GLY A 154 7.57 11.79 -5.56
N VAL A 155 7.26 10.79 -4.73
CA VAL A 155 6.73 9.49 -5.19
C VAL A 155 5.51 9.09 -4.37
N GLY A 156 4.37 8.92 -5.05
CA GLY A 156 3.16 8.38 -4.42
C GLY A 156 3.27 6.88 -4.17
N CYS A 157 2.53 6.39 -3.18
CA CYS A 157 2.43 4.98 -2.81
C CYS A 157 1.99 4.06 -3.97
N PRO A 158 2.86 3.15 -4.44
CA PRO A 158 2.53 2.18 -5.50
C PRO A 158 1.45 1.18 -5.09
N ALA A 159 1.44 0.72 -3.84
CA ALA A 159 0.40 -0.17 -3.34
C ALA A 159 -0.99 0.49 -3.41
N HIS A 160 -1.07 1.79 -3.09
CA HIS A 160 -2.29 2.57 -3.23
C HIS A 160 -2.71 2.75 -4.70
N ILE A 161 -1.75 2.86 -5.64
CA ILE A 161 -2.05 2.85 -7.09
C ILE A 161 -2.76 1.55 -7.47
N LEU A 162 -2.24 0.40 -7.03
CA LEU A 162 -2.83 -0.90 -7.36
C LEU A 162 -4.19 -1.10 -6.71
N ASN A 163 -4.33 -0.73 -5.43
CA ASN A 163 -5.59 -0.83 -4.73
C ASN A 163 -6.67 0.03 -5.42
N ASN A 164 -6.37 1.29 -5.73
CA ASN A 164 -7.33 2.17 -6.41
C ASN A 164 -7.60 1.75 -7.85
N CYS A 165 -6.64 1.13 -8.54
CA CYS A 165 -6.85 0.59 -9.87
C CYS A 165 -7.96 -0.46 -9.87
N VAL A 166 -7.91 -1.43 -8.94
CA VAL A 166 -8.93 -2.48 -8.88
C VAL A 166 -10.30 -1.93 -8.47
N HIS A 167 -10.35 -0.97 -7.56
CA HIS A 167 -11.59 -0.24 -7.22
C HIS A 167 -12.18 0.49 -8.44
N HIS A 168 -11.35 1.29 -9.13
CA HIS A 168 -11.77 2.03 -10.33
C HIS A 168 -12.23 1.11 -11.48
N GLY A 169 -11.64 -0.09 -11.59
CA GLY A 169 -12.14 -1.13 -12.47
C GLY A 169 -13.48 -1.68 -12.01
N ALA A 170 -13.59 -2.07 -10.74
CA ALA A 170 -14.79 -2.67 -10.15
C ALA A 170 -16.03 -1.78 -10.26
N ASP A 171 -15.87 -0.45 -10.19
CA ASP A 171 -16.92 0.55 -10.39
C ASP A 171 -17.59 0.47 -11.78
N ARG A 172 -16.99 -0.23 -12.74
CA ARG A 172 -17.59 -0.48 -14.06
C ARG A 172 -18.51 -1.68 -14.11
N LEU A 173 -18.50 -2.53 -13.09
CA LEU A 173 -19.34 -3.71 -13.05
C LEU A 173 -20.80 -3.32 -12.75
N ASN A 174 -21.76 -4.06 -13.29
CA ASN A 174 -23.17 -3.89 -12.96
C ASN A 174 -23.52 -4.31 -11.52
N VAL A 175 -22.56 -4.86 -10.75
CA VAL A 175 -22.74 -5.29 -9.37
C VAL A 175 -21.70 -4.62 -8.50
N ASP A 176 -22.18 -3.81 -7.57
CA ASP A 176 -21.35 -3.13 -6.58
C ASP A 176 -20.98 -4.09 -5.44
N ILE A 177 -19.95 -4.89 -5.68
CA ILE A 177 -19.50 -5.95 -4.77
C ILE A 177 -19.10 -5.38 -3.41
N GLU A 178 -18.47 -4.21 -3.39
CA GLU A 178 -17.96 -3.58 -2.16
C GLU A 178 -19.11 -3.17 -1.26
N ASN A 179 -20.10 -2.46 -1.79
CA ASN A 179 -21.27 -2.08 -1.01
C ASN A 179 -22.10 -3.30 -0.58
N ILE A 180 -22.16 -4.37 -1.38
CA ILE A 180 -22.84 -5.60 -0.96
C ILE A 180 -22.11 -6.26 0.22
N ILE A 181 -20.79 -6.41 0.16
CA ILE A 181 -19.99 -6.96 1.27
C ILE A 181 -20.20 -6.11 2.53
N PHE A 182 -20.07 -4.79 2.41
CA PHE A 182 -20.23 -3.87 3.53
C PHE A 182 -21.64 -3.94 4.14
N LYS A 183 -22.69 -4.05 3.31
CA LYS A 183 -24.07 -4.14 3.78
C LYS A 183 -24.37 -5.47 4.48
N ILE A 184 -23.80 -6.58 4.01
CA ILE A 184 -23.89 -7.87 4.70
C ILE A 184 -23.15 -7.80 6.04
N TYR A 185 -21.95 -7.22 6.07
CA TYR A 185 -21.20 -7.01 7.29
C TYR A 185 -22.00 -6.20 8.32
N GLN A 186 -22.53 -5.04 7.93
CA GLN A 186 -23.37 -4.20 8.79
C GLN A 186 -24.61 -4.95 9.30
N TYR A 187 -25.26 -5.73 8.44
CA TYR A 187 -26.43 -6.52 8.83
C TYR A 187 -26.09 -7.46 10.00
N PHE A 188 -24.98 -8.20 9.93
CA PHE A 188 -24.59 -9.08 11.03
C PHE A 188 -24.03 -8.30 12.23
N HIS A 189 -23.23 -7.25 11.99
CA HIS A 189 -22.65 -6.43 13.05
C HIS A 189 -23.71 -5.81 13.97
N ILE A 190 -24.78 -5.28 13.39
CA ILE A 190 -25.83 -4.56 14.14
C ILE A 190 -26.84 -5.53 14.78
N TYR A 191 -27.27 -6.57 14.05
CA TYR A 191 -28.49 -7.31 14.40
C TYR A 191 -28.25 -8.66 15.10
N THR A 192 -27.00 -9.10 15.30
CA THR A 192 -26.74 -10.40 15.91
C THR A 192 -25.85 -10.32 17.17
N VAL A 193 -26.38 -10.84 18.29
CA VAL A 193 -25.81 -10.77 19.66
C VAL A 193 -24.56 -11.67 19.84
N ARG A 194 -24.13 -12.41 18.80
CA ARG A 194 -22.92 -13.25 18.81
C ARG A 194 -22.17 -13.10 17.49
N THR A 195 -21.41 -12.03 17.35
CA THR A 195 -20.63 -11.72 16.14
C THR A 195 -19.18 -11.38 16.44
N GLU A 196 -18.57 -11.99 17.45
CA GLU A 196 -17.10 -11.84 17.60
C GLU A 196 -16.37 -12.43 16.40
N SER A 197 -16.77 -13.63 15.95
CA SER A 197 -16.25 -14.17 14.69
C SER A 197 -16.61 -13.27 13.51
N LEU A 198 -17.84 -12.71 13.48
CA LEU A 198 -18.32 -11.83 12.40
C LEU A 198 -17.71 -10.43 12.31
N LYS A 199 -17.00 -9.97 13.34
CA LYS A 199 -16.39 -8.65 13.43
C LYS A 199 -15.01 -8.55 12.78
N GLU A 200 -14.25 -9.64 12.70
CA GLU A 200 -12.91 -9.68 12.08
C GLU A 200 -12.97 -9.71 10.52
N TYR A 201 -14.14 -9.61 9.91
CA TYR A 201 -14.36 -10.07 8.54
C TYR A 201 -14.27 -9.03 7.41
N CYS A 202 -14.07 -7.74 7.69
CA CYS A 202 -14.21 -6.70 6.65
C CYS A 202 -13.16 -5.58 6.72
N ASP A 203 -11.93 -5.89 7.13
CA ASP A 203 -10.86 -4.89 7.08
C ASP A 203 -10.37 -4.66 5.63
N PHE A 204 -10.55 -5.65 4.73
CA PHE A 204 -10.10 -5.58 3.33
C PHE A 204 -11.07 -6.25 2.34
N LEU A 205 -11.18 -5.68 1.13
CA LEU A 205 -12.12 -6.13 0.10
C LEU A 205 -11.84 -7.57 -0.40
N PHE A 206 -10.58 -7.95 -0.61
CA PHE A 206 -10.23 -9.27 -1.14
C PHE A 206 -10.62 -10.42 -0.17
N PRO A 207 -10.26 -10.37 1.12
CA PRO A 207 -10.80 -11.30 2.13
C PRO A 207 -12.34 -11.31 2.18
N GLY A 208 -12.98 -10.15 2.01
CA GLY A 208 -14.44 -10.03 1.95
C GLY A 208 -15.05 -10.84 0.81
N ILE A 209 -14.47 -10.78 -0.39
CA ILE A 209 -14.92 -11.55 -1.56
C ILE A 209 -14.70 -13.05 -1.34
N GLU A 210 -13.52 -13.46 -0.90
CA GLU A 210 -13.22 -14.87 -0.65
C GLU A 210 -14.20 -15.47 0.36
N ARG A 211 -14.47 -14.75 1.45
CA ARG A 211 -15.42 -15.19 2.47
C ARG A 211 -16.86 -15.24 1.95
N MET A 212 -17.28 -14.23 1.18
CA MET A 212 -18.60 -14.22 0.56
C MET A 212 -18.78 -15.42 -0.37
N LEU A 213 -17.76 -15.79 -1.14
CA LEU A 213 -17.78 -16.98 -2.00
C LEU A 213 -17.89 -18.28 -1.19
N GLN A 214 -17.11 -18.44 -0.12
CA GLN A 214 -17.17 -19.61 0.77
C GLN A 214 -18.57 -19.80 1.38
N MET A 215 -19.24 -18.70 1.74
CA MET A 215 -20.56 -18.73 2.39
C MET A 215 -21.72 -18.49 1.41
N PHE A 216 -21.46 -18.38 0.10
CA PHE A 216 -22.44 -17.91 -0.87
C PHE A 216 -23.77 -18.68 -0.82
N PRO A 217 -23.80 -20.03 -0.81
CA PRO A 217 -25.06 -20.77 -0.77
C PRO A 217 -25.83 -20.53 0.54
N ALA A 218 -25.12 -20.46 1.67
CA ALA A 218 -25.72 -20.25 2.99
C ALA A 218 -26.28 -18.83 3.13
N LEU A 219 -25.53 -17.81 2.72
CA LEU A 219 -25.97 -16.42 2.72
C LEU A 219 -27.17 -16.23 1.78
N LYS A 220 -27.13 -16.80 0.58
CA LYS A 220 -28.24 -16.79 -0.38
C LYS A 220 -29.50 -17.39 0.23
N ALA A 221 -29.42 -18.61 0.77
CA ALA A 221 -30.56 -19.26 1.41
C ALA A 221 -31.10 -18.46 2.60
N PHE A 222 -30.21 -17.97 3.46
CA PHE A 222 -30.57 -17.16 4.62
C PHE A 222 -31.34 -15.91 4.22
N PHE A 223 -30.76 -15.04 3.37
CA PHE A 223 -31.38 -13.76 3.03
C PHE A 223 -32.64 -13.92 2.19
N LEU A 224 -32.73 -14.93 1.31
CA LEU A 224 -33.95 -15.17 0.54
C LEU A 224 -35.08 -15.81 1.38
N SER A 225 -34.76 -16.43 2.51
CA SER A 225 -35.76 -16.98 3.44
C SER A 225 -36.35 -15.95 4.41
N GLN A 226 -35.70 -14.78 4.56
CA GLN A 226 -36.20 -13.74 5.46
C GLN A 226 -37.50 -13.12 4.93
N GLU A 227 -38.40 -12.73 5.82
CA GLU A 227 -39.64 -12.03 5.44
C GLU A 227 -39.33 -10.63 4.87
N LYS A 228 -38.34 -9.93 5.46
CA LYS A 228 -37.98 -8.55 5.13
C LYS A 228 -36.46 -8.36 5.01
N PRO A 229 -35.76 -9.04 4.08
CA PRO A 229 -34.34 -8.84 3.86
C PRO A 229 -34.07 -7.45 3.29
N PRO A 230 -32.87 -6.87 3.52
CA PRO A 230 -32.48 -5.62 2.87
C PRO A 230 -32.56 -5.74 1.34
N VAL A 231 -33.30 -4.82 0.70
CA VAL A 231 -33.63 -4.87 -0.75
C VAL A 231 -32.41 -5.09 -1.64
N MET A 232 -31.32 -4.38 -1.36
CA MET A 232 -30.08 -4.47 -2.13
C MET A 232 -29.41 -5.86 -2.02
N ILE A 233 -29.40 -6.45 -0.82
CA ILE A 233 -28.85 -7.80 -0.60
C ILE A 233 -29.74 -8.86 -1.27
N LYS A 234 -31.07 -8.69 -1.16
CA LYS A 234 -32.03 -9.56 -1.83
C LYS A 234 -31.82 -9.53 -3.35
N GLY A 235 -31.78 -8.35 -3.95
CA GLY A 235 -31.56 -8.19 -5.40
C GLY A 235 -30.22 -8.78 -5.86
N PHE A 236 -29.17 -8.68 -5.05
CA PHE A 236 -27.90 -9.35 -5.32
C PHE A 236 -28.03 -10.88 -5.36
N PHE A 237 -28.70 -11.50 -4.39
CA PHE A 237 -28.84 -12.96 -4.36
C PHE A 237 -29.87 -13.53 -5.35
N GLU A 238 -30.83 -12.70 -5.78
CA GLU A 238 -31.78 -13.01 -6.87
C GLU A 238 -31.12 -12.92 -8.25
N ASN A 239 -30.12 -12.04 -8.43
CA ASN A 239 -29.40 -11.90 -9.68
C ASN A 239 -28.55 -13.17 -9.97
N PRO A 240 -28.80 -13.89 -11.07
CA PRO A 240 -28.05 -15.11 -11.40
C PRO A 240 -26.56 -14.85 -11.67
N PHE A 241 -26.17 -13.63 -12.04
CA PHE A 241 -24.77 -13.30 -12.36
C PHE A 241 -23.94 -12.87 -11.16
N SER A 242 -24.54 -12.63 -9.99
CA SER A 242 -23.81 -12.12 -8.81
C SER A 242 -22.65 -13.03 -8.37
N GLU A 243 -22.86 -14.35 -8.36
CA GLU A 243 -21.76 -15.29 -8.06
C GLU A 243 -20.67 -15.26 -9.14
N VAL A 244 -21.06 -15.04 -10.40
CA VAL A 244 -20.13 -14.95 -11.54
C VAL A 244 -19.23 -13.73 -11.40
N TYR A 245 -19.78 -12.57 -11.04
CA TYR A 245 -19.01 -11.36 -10.75
C TYR A 245 -18.06 -11.56 -9.57
N LEU A 246 -18.51 -12.21 -8.48
CA LEU A 246 -17.63 -12.49 -7.34
C LEU A 246 -16.45 -13.38 -7.72
N TRP A 247 -16.68 -14.48 -8.45
CA TRP A 247 -15.60 -15.36 -8.89
C TRP A 247 -14.63 -14.66 -9.84
N HIS A 248 -15.13 -13.75 -10.67
CA HIS A 248 -14.29 -12.94 -11.54
C HIS A 248 -13.43 -11.96 -10.75
N MET A 249 -14.04 -11.20 -9.84
CA MET A 249 -13.32 -10.26 -8.98
C MET A 249 -12.32 -10.96 -8.08
N HIS A 250 -12.64 -12.12 -7.52
CA HIS A 250 -11.68 -12.93 -6.77
C HIS A 250 -10.45 -13.29 -7.63
N SER A 251 -10.67 -13.69 -8.88
CA SER A 251 -9.59 -14.01 -9.83
C SER A 251 -8.75 -12.79 -10.21
N LEU A 252 -9.31 -11.58 -10.21
CA LEU A 252 -8.57 -10.33 -10.46
C LEU A 252 -7.81 -9.87 -9.22
N MET A 253 -8.52 -9.75 -8.10
CA MET A 253 -7.98 -9.27 -6.84
C MET A 253 -6.88 -10.17 -6.29
N SER A 254 -6.92 -11.48 -6.51
CA SER A 254 -5.82 -12.38 -6.11
C SER A 254 -4.48 -11.99 -6.72
N ILE A 255 -4.46 -11.55 -7.98
CA ILE A 255 -3.23 -11.06 -8.62
C ILE A 255 -2.80 -9.73 -8.00
N PHE A 256 -3.72 -8.78 -7.90
CA PHE A 256 -3.43 -7.46 -7.34
C PHE A 256 -2.91 -7.59 -5.90
N HIS A 257 -3.58 -8.39 -5.08
CA HIS A 257 -3.20 -8.65 -3.69
C HIS A 257 -1.81 -9.27 -3.57
N CYS A 258 -1.50 -10.31 -4.36
CA CYS A 258 -0.19 -10.94 -4.35
C CYS A 258 0.93 -9.93 -4.66
N HIS A 259 0.72 -9.05 -5.64
CA HIS A 259 1.71 -8.05 -6.01
C HIS A 259 1.75 -6.87 -5.02
N ILE A 260 0.63 -6.50 -4.40
CA ILE A 260 0.62 -5.51 -3.30
C ILE A 260 1.45 -6.03 -2.14
N GLN A 261 1.28 -7.29 -1.73
CA GLN A 261 2.11 -7.91 -0.69
C GLN A 261 3.60 -7.91 -1.05
N GLU A 262 3.92 -8.14 -2.32
CA GLU A 262 5.31 -8.03 -2.80
C GLU A 262 5.83 -6.58 -2.74
N MET A 263 4.98 -5.57 -3.01
CA MET A 263 5.33 -4.15 -2.91
C MET A 263 5.44 -3.61 -1.48
N GLU A 264 4.83 -4.27 -0.50
CA GLU A 264 4.81 -3.82 0.90
C GLU A 264 6.01 -4.33 1.73
N ARG A 265 6.95 -5.07 1.12
CA ARG A 265 8.22 -5.44 1.77
C ARG A 265 8.99 -4.19 2.18
N GLU A 266 9.64 -4.25 3.34
CA GLU A 266 10.38 -3.13 3.95
C GLU A 266 11.58 -2.68 3.10
N ASP A 267 12.21 -3.62 2.38
CA ASP A 267 13.46 -3.46 1.64
C ASP A 267 13.26 -3.27 0.13
N ASN A 268 12.06 -2.90 -0.31
CA ASN A 268 11.77 -2.70 -1.73
C ASN A 268 12.50 -1.51 -2.35
N SER A 269 13.05 -1.73 -3.54
CA SER A 269 13.63 -0.70 -4.38
C SER A 269 12.62 -0.14 -5.41
N ILE A 270 12.88 1.07 -5.91
CA ILE A 270 12.05 1.68 -6.97
C ILE A 270 12.01 0.84 -8.25
N MET A 271 13.08 0.09 -8.54
CA MET A 271 13.16 -0.78 -9.72
C MET A 271 12.24 -1.98 -9.58
N GLU A 272 12.23 -2.63 -8.42
CA GLU A 272 11.32 -3.74 -8.13
C GLU A 272 9.88 -3.27 -8.21
N ILE A 273 9.56 -2.12 -7.61
CA ILE A 273 8.24 -1.50 -7.75
C ILE A 273 7.87 -1.30 -9.22
N LYS A 274 8.76 -0.76 -10.05
CA LYS A 274 8.51 -0.58 -11.50
C LYS A 274 8.29 -1.91 -12.22
N LYS A 275 9.06 -2.95 -11.88
CA LYS A 275 8.87 -4.30 -12.44
C LYS A 275 7.53 -4.88 -12.05
N ILE A 276 7.11 -4.75 -10.78
CA ILE A 276 5.83 -5.24 -10.29
C ILE A 276 4.67 -4.49 -10.98
N LEU A 277 4.74 -3.15 -11.10
CA LEU A 277 3.74 -2.35 -11.82
C LEU A 277 3.62 -2.80 -13.29
N ARG A 278 4.75 -2.99 -13.98
CA ARG A 278 4.80 -3.47 -15.36
C ARG A 278 4.27 -4.90 -15.50
N SER A 279 4.56 -5.77 -14.54
CA SER A 279 4.03 -7.14 -14.48
C SER A 279 2.50 -7.13 -14.45
N ILE A 280 1.90 -6.36 -13.54
CA ILE A 280 0.44 -6.26 -13.44
C ILE A 280 -0.16 -5.64 -14.69
N HIS A 281 0.43 -4.57 -15.22
CA HIS A 281 -0.03 -3.94 -16.46
C HIS A 281 -0.08 -4.96 -17.61
N ASN A 282 0.99 -5.72 -17.81
CA ASN A 282 1.04 -6.80 -18.81
C ASN A 282 0.00 -7.90 -18.54
N ILE A 283 -0.18 -8.31 -17.28
CA ILE A 283 -1.18 -9.32 -16.92
C ILE A 283 -2.60 -8.83 -17.25
N VAL A 284 -2.93 -7.57 -16.98
CA VAL A 284 -4.24 -7.01 -17.31
C VAL A 284 -4.42 -6.88 -18.83
N ILE A 285 -3.38 -6.51 -19.58
CA ILE A 285 -3.39 -6.54 -21.05
C ILE A 285 -3.69 -7.95 -21.55
N GLU A 286 -2.94 -8.96 -21.10
CA GLU A 286 -3.12 -10.34 -21.53
C GLU A 286 -4.53 -10.86 -21.19
N ARG A 287 -5.03 -10.53 -20.00
CA ARG A 287 -6.39 -10.88 -19.59
C ARG A 287 -7.45 -10.22 -20.47
N LYS A 288 -7.26 -8.95 -20.85
CA LYS A 288 -8.17 -8.25 -21.76
C LYS A 288 -8.13 -8.83 -23.16
N THR A 289 -6.94 -8.96 -23.75
CA THR A 289 -6.72 -9.45 -25.12
C THR A 289 -7.29 -10.85 -25.32
N ASN A 290 -7.12 -11.72 -24.32
CA ASN A 290 -7.59 -13.11 -24.39
C ASN A 290 -9.02 -13.30 -23.85
N ASN A 291 -9.74 -12.23 -23.49
CA ASN A 291 -11.03 -12.32 -22.80
C ASN A 291 -11.01 -13.29 -21.61
N PHE A 292 -9.94 -13.22 -20.82
CA PHE A 292 -9.63 -14.22 -19.81
C PHE A 292 -10.71 -14.27 -18.74
N MET A 293 -11.13 -15.50 -18.45
CA MET A 293 -12.00 -15.89 -17.35
C MET A 293 -11.51 -17.21 -16.78
N SER A 294 -11.62 -17.37 -15.46
CA SER A 294 -11.31 -18.64 -14.79
C SER A 294 -12.23 -19.76 -15.26
N LEU A 295 -11.79 -21.02 -15.14
CA LEU A 295 -12.61 -22.18 -15.50
C LEU A 295 -13.94 -22.22 -14.72
N LYS A 296 -13.93 -21.77 -13.45
CA LYS A 296 -15.12 -21.65 -12.62
C LYS A 296 -16.13 -20.67 -13.23
N VAL A 297 -15.68 -19.48 -13.64
CA VAL A 297 -16.53 -18.48 -14.32
C VAL A 297 -17.07 -19.03 -15.64
N LYS A 298 -16.22 -19.65 -16.47
CA LYS A 298 -16.64 -20.27 -17.74
C LYS A 298 -17.71 -21.36 -17.52
N GLY A 299 -17.55 -22.18 -16.48
CA GLY A 299 -18.53 -23.21 -16.11
C GLY A 299 -19.88 -22.63 -15.71
N LEU A 300 -19.89 -21.56 -14.92
CA LEU A 300 -21.12 -20.86 -14.52
C LEU A 300 -21.80 -20.21 -15.74
N LEU A 301 -21.06 -19.51 -16.59
CA LEU A 301 -21.61 -18.92 -17.82
C LEU A 301 -22.19 -19.96 -18.77
N ALA A 302 -21.54 -21.13 -18.88
CA ALA A 302 -22.08 -22.23 -19.69
C ALA A 302 -23.40 -22.79 -19.13
N ALA A 303 -23.56 -22.83 -17.81
CA ALA A 303 -24.83 -23.19 -17.18
C ALA A 303 -25.91 -22.14 -17.47
N HIS A 304 -25.61 -20.86 -17.26
CA HIS A 304 -26.52 -19.75 -17.51
C HIS A 304 -26.99 -19.70 -18.97
N ARG A 305 -26.10 -19.96 -19.93
CA ARG A 305 -26.48 -20.08 -21.35
C ARG A 305 -27.48 -21.21 -21.61
N ARG A 306 -27.31 -22.37 -20.96
CA ARG A 306 -28.27 -23.49 -21.07
C ARG A 306 -29.62 -23.16 -20.44
N GLU A 307 -29.63 -22.30 -19.43
CA GLU A 307 -30.84 -21.80 -18.75
C GLU A 307 -31.52 -20.64 -19.51
N GLY A 308 -31.02 -20.27 -20.69
CA GLY A 308 -31.59 -19.20 -21.53
C GLY A 308 -31.13 -17.78 -21.16
N LEU A 309 -30.15 -17.62 -20.27
CA LEU A 309 -29.61 -16.33 -19.83
C LEU A 309 -28.46 -15.83 -20.73
N GLY A 310 -28.57 -16.06 -22.05
CA GLY A 310 -27.52 -15.74 -23.03
C GLY A 310 -27.17 -14.25 -23.08
N GLU A 311 -28.18 -13.38 -23.12
CA GLU A 311 -28.00 -11.92 -23.13
C GLU A 311 -27.25 -11.41 -21.89
N GLY A 312 -27.58 -11.95 -20.71
CA GLY A 312 -26.86 -11.62 -19.47
C GLY A 312 -25.39 -12.06 -19.48
N CYS A 313 -25.07 -13.17 -20.17
CA CYS A 313 -23.68 -13.61 -20.34
C CYS A 313 -22.90 -12.62 -21.21
N GLU A 314 -23.48 -12.12 -22.30
CA GLU A 314 -22.84 -11.14 -23.17
C GLU A 314 -22.67 -9.79 -22.44
N LYS A 315 -23.67 -9.39 -21.63
CA LYS A 315 -23.55 -8.21 -20.75
C LYS A 315 -22.39 -8.36 -19.75
N PHE A 316 -22.29 -9.52 -19.09
CA PHE A 316 -21.18 -9.81 -18.18
C PHE A 316 -19.81 -9.70 -18.88
N LEU A 317 -19.69 -10.22 -20.11
CA LEU A 317 -18.45 -10.13 -20.88
C LEU A 317 -18.09 -8.67 -21.22
N ALA A 318 -19.08 -7.87 -21.60
CA ALA A 318 -18.89 -6.44 -21.87
C ALA A 318 -18.44 -5.68 -20.62
N ASP A 319 -19.06 -5.94 -19.46
CA ASP A 319 -18.66 -5.36 -18.17
C ASP A 319 -17.21 -5.70 -17.82
N VAL A 320 -16.81 -6.96 -17.98
CA VAL A 320 -15.43 -7.42 -17.71
C VAL A 320 -14.42 -6.71 -18.61
N LEU A 321 -14.74 -6.53 -19.89
CA LEU A 321 -13.88 -5.78 -20.82
C LEU A 321 -13.79 -4.30 -20.45
N GLY A 322 -14.90 -3.69 -20.01
CA GLY A 322 -14.94 -2.32 -19.50
C GLY A 322 -14.10 -2.14 -18.24
N MET A 323 -14.18 -3.10 -17.31
CA MET A 323 -13.37 -3.17 -16.10
C MET A 323 -11.87 -3.22 -16.44
N TYR A 324 -11.43 -4.16 -17.28
CA TYR A 324 -10.01 -4.24 -17.66
C TYR A 324 -9.52 -2.96 -18.35
N SER A 325 -10.34 -2.35 -19.21
CA SER A 325 -9.98 -1.08 -19.86
C SER A 325 -9.81 0.04 -18.83
N SER A 326 -10.71 0.14 -17.86
CA SER A 326 -10.62 1.14 -16.79
C SER A 326 -9.44 0.92 -15.85
N CYS A 327 -9.05 -0.34 -15.60
CA CYS A 327 -7.83 -0.66 -14.86
C CYS A 327 -6.58 -0.18 -15.63
N LEU A 328 -6.49 -0.46 -16.93
CA LEU A 328 -5.33 -0.07 -17.75
C LEU A 328 -5.19 1.44 -17.85
N GLU A 329 -6.28 2.15 -18.14
CA GLU A 329 -6.31 3.62 -18.17
C GLU A 329 -5.82 4.22 -16.84
N TYR A 330 -6.25 3.64 -15.72
CA TYR A 330 -5.80 4.09 -14.41
C TYR A 330 -4.31 3.79 -14.19
N LEU A 331 -3.85 2.57 -14.43
CA LEU A 331 -2.44 2.19 -14.24
C LEU A 331 -1.51 3.05 -15.08
N GLU A 332 -1.77 3.19 -16.38
CA GLU A 332 -0.92 3.94 -17.31
C GLU A 332 -0.76 5.40 -16.86
N LYS A 333 -1.87 6.02 -16.43
CA LYS A 333 -1.87 7.39 -15.91
C LYS A 333 -0.98 7.56 -14.69
N TRP A 334 -0.99 6.59 -13.77
CA TRP A 334 -0.23 6.65 -12.52
C TRP A 334 1.20 6.07 -12.62
N MET A 335 1.48 5.27 -13.64
CA MET A 335 2.82 4.78 -13.98
C MET A 335 3.66 5.82 -14.71
N ALA A 336 3.05 6.74 -15.47
CA ALA A 336 3.78 7.74 -16.26
C ALA A 336 4.84 8.54 -15.45
N PRO A 337 4.58 9.03 -14.22
CA PRO A 337 5.60 9.70 -13.43
C PRO A 337 6.77 8.80 -12.99
N MET A 338 6.59 7.48 -12.98
CA MET A 338 7.64 6.53 -12.60
C MET A 338 8.68 6.33 -13.72
N GLU A 339 8.38 6.79 -14.94
CA GLU A 339 9.34 6.70 -16.07
C GLU A 339 10.60 7.53 -15.84
N GLU A 340 10.53 8.56 -14.99
CA GLU A 340 11.71 9.32 -14.56
C GLU A 340 12.80 8.41 -13.95
N PHE A 341 12.42 7.29 -13.33
CA PHE A 341 13.37 6.36 -12.70
C PHE A 341 13.91 5.28 -13.65
N THR A 342 13.66 5.38 -14.95
CA THR A 342 14.18 4.41 -15.94
C THR A 342 15.72 4.32 -15.97
N PRO A 343 16.49 5.41 -15.76
CA PRO A 343 17.95 5.33 -15.69
C PRO A 343 18.51 4.42 -14.58
N PHE A 344 17.71 4.08 -13.57
CA PHE A 344 18.16 3.25 -12.44
C PHE A 344 17.94 1.76 -12.66
N MET A 345 17.25 1.33 -13.73
CA MET A 345 16.79 -0.06 -13.89
C MET A 345 17.93 -1.09 -13.93
N TRP A 346 19.16 -0.70 -14.25
CA TRP A 346 20.32 -1.58 -14.24
C TRP A 346 20.79 -1.97 -12.82
N MET A 347 20.42 -1.20 -11.78
CA MET A 347 20.92 -1.40 -10.42
C MET A 347 20.33 -2.63 -9.72
N ASP A 348 19.43 -3.36 -10.37
CA ASP A 348 18.97 -4.66 -9.88
C ASP A 348 20.05 -5.74 -10.02
N MET A 349 21.13 -5.44 -10.75
CA MET A 349 22.29 -6.30 -10.97
C MET A 349 21.91 -7.70 -11.48
N SER A 350 20.76 -7.82 -12.15
CA SER A 350 20.32 -9.06 -12.79
C SER A 350 21.21 -9.43 -13.98
N GLU A 351 21.87 -8.44 -14.57
CA GLU A 351 22.91 -8.57 -15.59
C GLU A 351 24.09 -7.66 -15.23
N ALA A 352 25.24 -7.87 -15.87
CA ALA A 352 26.38 -6.97 -15.72
C ALA A 352 26.02 -5.57 -16.26
N PRO A 353 26.30 -4.48 -15.50
CA PRO A 353 25.93 -3.14 -15.91
C PRO A 353 26.69 -2.74 -17.18
N LYS A 354 25.97 -2.14 -18.12
CA LYS A 354 26.59 -1.51 -19.30
C LYS A 354 26.90 -0.06 -18.97
N TRP A 355 28.02 0.43 -19.49
CA TRP A 355 28.42 1.81 -19.25
C TRP A 355 27.34 2.82 -19.66
N ASP A 356 26.67 2.62 -20.80
CA ASP A 356 25.60 3.52 -21.26
C ASP A 356 24.47 3.66 -20.23
N ASP A 357 24.12 2.58 -19.52
CA ASP A 357 23.08 2.60 -18.48
C ASP A 357 23.57 3.35 -17.21
N VAL A 358 24.83 3.14 -16.83
CA VAL A 358 25.47 3.83 -15.70
C VAL A 358 25.63 5.32 -15.99
N GLU A 359 26.07 5.68 -17.19
CA GLU A 359 26.24 7.05 -17.67
C GLU A 359 24.91 7.81 -17.66
N ALA A 360 23.81 7.17 -18.10
CA ALA A 360 22.48 7.74 -18.03
C ALA A 360 22.04 8.04 -16.59
N CYS A 361 22.37 7.16 -15.64
CA CYS A 361 22.12 7.40 -14.21
C CYS A 361 22.96 8.57 -13.67
N ILE A 362 24.23 8.67 -14.05
CA ILE A 362 25.11 9.77 -13.62
C ILE A 362 24.55 11.11 -14.12
N LYS A 363 24.16 11.20 -15.39
CA LYS A 363 23.53 12.40 -15.97
C LYS A 363 22.28 12.81 -15.21
N TYR A 364 21.40 11.84 -14.90
CA TYR A 364 20.22 12.10 -14.09
C TYR A 364 20.58 12.68 -12.70
N LEU A 365 21.57 12.10 -12.03
CA LEU A 365 21.99 12.54 -10.69
C LEU A 365 22.63 13.94 -10.72
N GLU A 366 23.40 14.26 -11.76
CA GLU A 366 23.99 15.59 -11.97
C GLU A 366 22.90 16.67 -12.13
N GLU A 367 21.83 16.39 -12.88
CA GLU A 367 20.66 17.28 -12.98
C GLU A 367 19.96 17.53 -11.63
N LYS A 368 20.11 16.58 -10.68
CA LYS A 368 19.60 16.72 -9.31
C LYS A 368 20.60 17.35 -8.34
N GLY A 369 21.78 17.75 -8.82
CA GLY A 369 22.84 18.37 -8.03
C GLY A 369 23.73 17.37 -7.28
N VAL A 370 23.69 16.08 -7.66
CA VAL A 370 24.53 15.02 -7.09
C VAL A 370 25.70 14.77 -8.03
N ALA A 371 26.89 15.23 -7.63
CA ALA A 371 28.11 15.03 -8.41
C ALA A 371 28.68 13.61 -8.20
N ILE A 372 29.01 12.94 -9.30
CA ILE A 372 29.66 11.63 -9.32
C ILE A 372 30.94 11.75 -10.16
N ASP A 373 32.02 11.13 -9.67
CA ASP A 373 33.27 10.96 -10.41
C ASP A 373 33.08 9.83 -11.44
N ASP A 374 32.70 10.23 -12.65
CA ASP A 374 32.39 9.34 -13.77
C ASP A 374 33.59 8.50 -14.20
N VAL A 375 34.80 9.06 -14.17
CA VAL A 375 36.04 8.35 -14.49
C VAL A 375 36.26 7.18 -13.51
N LYS A 376 36.18 7.44 -12.20
CA LYS A 376 36.31 6.36 -11.21
C LYS A 376 35.20 5.33 -11.35
N CYS A 377 33.97 5.77 -11.65
CA CYS A 377 32.85 4.85 -11.85
C CYS A 377 33.06 3.97 -13.10
N PHE A 378 33.55 4.54 -14.20
CA PHE A 378 33.88 3.81 -15.42
C PHE A 378 34.94 2.74 -15.16
N ASP A 379 36.02 3.10 -14.48
CA ASP A 379 37.09 2.17 -14.13
C ASP A 379 36.57 1.03 -13.24
N GLN A 380 35.61 1.29 -12.34
CA GLN A 380 35.00 0.24 -11.51
C GLN A 380 34.06 -0.68 -12.29
N VAL A 381 33.32 -0.15 -13.27
CA VAL A 381 32.39 -0.93 -14.09
C VAL A 381 33.12 -1.78 -15.14
N SER A 382 34.27 -1.29 -15.61
CA SER A 382 35.06 -1.91 -16.68
C SER A 382 36.06 -2.96 -16.20
N ASN A 383 36.30 -3.04 -14.89
CA ASN A 383 37.15 -4.04 -14.23
C ASN A 383 36.29 -5.16 -13.65
#